data_AF-A0A2E2W7J7-F1
#
_entry.id   AF-A0A2E2W7J7-F1
#
_cell.length_a   1.000
_cell.length_b   1.000
_cell.length_c   1.000
_cell.angle_alpha   90.00
_cell.angle_beta   90.00
_cell.angle_gamma   90.00
#
_symmetry.space_group_name_H-M   'P 1'
#
loop_
_entity.id
_entity.type
_entity.pdbx_description
1 polymer ?
#
loop_
_entity_poly.entity_id
_entity_poly.type
_entity_poly.pdbx_seq_one_letter_code
_entity_poly.pdbx_strand_id
1 'polypeptide(L)'
;MAVSGGKTYNNTLKIGVGIYGRYYRHYHNYINNNEFLIETEYPRFRKNPDKYASAFGAFASAEILMNHISIIANLGVNVYKPFYEVERKVGAYYEYYTPEGKKVVVSDYGDLDGDYTLKKYISSRLGLRFYILGTKAHKKWNAFASATINANAGQADFNEFSIGIIRNFL
;
A
#
# COMPACT_ATOMS: atom_id res chain seq x y z
N MET A 1 1.51 1.06 9.32
CA MET A 1 1.43 2.27 10.18
C MET A 1 1.72 3.50 9.33
N ALA A 2 1.14 4.65 9.68
CA ALA A 2 1.41 5.92 9.01
C ALA A 2 1.35 7.07 10.01
N VAL A 3 2.14 8.11 9.75
CA VAL A 3 2.11 9.38 10.49
C VAL A 3 2.01 10.51 9.46
N SER A 4 1.13 11.47 9.70
CA SER A 4 0.94 12.60 8.80
C SER A 4 0.65 13.90 9.54
N GLY A 5 1.02 15.00 8.90
CA GLY A 5 0.72 16.37 9.32
C GLY A 5 0.05 17.13 8.17
N GLY A 6 -0.81 18.07 8.48
CA GLY A 6 -1.52 18.84 7.47
C GLY A 6 -2.29 20.01 8.03
N LYS A 7 -2.82 20.84 7.15
CA LYS A 7 -3.60 22.03 7.47
C LYS A 7 -5.04 21.86 6.98
N THR A 8 -5.97 22.25 7.85
CA THR A 8 -7.40 22.30 7.53
C THR A 8 -7.78 23.71 7.12
N TYR A 9 -8.51 23.82 6.01
CA TYR A 9 -9.03 25.05 5.43
C TYR A 9 -10.56 25.02 5.52
N ASN A 10 -11.13 26.08 6.08
CA ASN A 10 -12.58 26.29 6.21
C ASN A 10 -13.35 25.13 6.84
N ASN A 11 -12.71 24.33 7.70
CA ASN A 11 -13.29 23.10 8.29
C ASN A 11 -13.85 22.08 7.30
N THR A 12 -13.48 22.19 6.02
CA THR A 12 -14.01 21.36 4.94
C THR A 12 -12.91 20.65 4.17
N LEU A 13 -11.77 21.29 3.92
CA LEU A 13 -10.69 20.69 3.16
C LEU A 13 -9.43 20.59 4.01
N LYS A 14 -8.88 19.40 4.16
CA LYS A 14 -7.59 19.17 4.79
C LYS A 14 -6.58 18.68 3.76
N ILE A 15 -5.44 19.35 3.70
CA ILE A 15 -4.32 18.96 2.84
C ILE A 15 -3.13 18.66 3.74
N GLY A 16 -2.40 17.59 3.45
CA GLY A 16 -1.28 17.17 4.27
C GLY A 16 -0.29 16.30 3.54
N VAL A 17 0.78 15.98 4.26
CA VAL A 17 1.81 15.04 3.85
C VAL A 17 2.09 14.07 4.99
N GLY A 18 2.60 12.89 4.66
CA GLY A 18 2.92 11.89 5.65
C GLY A 18 3.88 10.84 5.13
N ILE A 19 4.28 9.97 6.04
CA ILE A 19 5.11 8.80 5.78
C ILE A 19 4.40 7.54 6.26
N TYR A 20 4.70 6.41 5.63
CA TYR A 20 4.17 5.11 6.03
C TYR A 20 5.26 4.04 6.07
N GLY A 21 5.03 3.08 6.94
CA GLY A 21 5.70 1.79 6.96
C GLY A 21 4.65 0.69 6.92
N ARG A 22 4.80 -0.25 5.99
CA ARG A 22 3.92 -1.40 5.82
C ARG A 22 4.72 -2.68 5.92
N TYR A 23 4.12 -3.69 6.52
CA TYR A 23 4.68 -5.01 6.64
C TYR A 23 3.71 -6.01 6.03
N TYR A 24 4.16 -6.73 5.02
CA TYR A 24 3.33 -7.65 4.25
C TYR A 24 3.60 -9.08 4.71
N ARG A 25 2.70 -9.62 5.53
CA ARG A 25 2.85 -10.97 6.09
C ARG A 25 2.93 -12.05 5.01
N HIS A 26 2.19 -11.91 3.91
CA HIS A 26 2.24 -12.87 2.82
C HIS A 26 3.60 -12.85 2.10
N TYR A 27 4.24 -11.68 1.93
CA TYR A 27 5.61 -11.62 1.41
C TYR A 27 6.60 -12.28 2.36
N HIS A 28 6.49 -12.03 3.68
CA HIS A 28 7.34 -12.68 4.66
C HIS A 28 7.21 -14.21 4.60
N ASN A 29 5.98 -14.72 4.57
CA ASN A 29 5.74 -16.16 4.49
C ASN A 29 6.33 -16.76 3.19
N TYR A 30 6.18 -16.08 2.04
CA TYR A 30 6.75 -16.53 0.76
C TYR A 30 8.29 -16.61 0.82
N ILE A 31 8.94 -15.62 1.45
CA ILE A 31 10.40 -15.65 1.66
C ILE A 31 10.80 -16.80 2.59
N ASN A 32 10.09 -16.97 3.71
CA ASN A 32 10.45 -17.93 4.74
C ASN A 32 10.22 -19.38 4.32
N ASN A 33 9.20 -19.62 3.49
CA ASN A 33 8.89 -20.92 2.91
C ASN A 33 9.88 -21.36 1.82
N ASN A 34 10.81 -20.50 1.41
CA ASN A 34 11.78 -20.77 0.34
C ASN A 34 11.10 -21.16 -0.99
N GLU A 35 10.07 -20.41 -1.36
CA GLU A 35 9.34 -20.63 -2.61
C GLU A 35 10.26 -20.46 -3.84
N PHE A 36 9.86 -21.02 -4.98
CA PHE A 36 10.71 -21.22 -6.18
C PHE A 36 11.59 -20.01 -6.55
N LEU A 37 11.04 -18.80 -6.63
CA LEU A 37 11.80 -17.59 -7.01
C LEU A 37 12.78 -17.13 -5.92
N ILE A 38 12.48 -17.41 -4.66
CA ILE A 38 13.37 -17.09 -3.54
C ILE A 38 14.57 -18.02 -3.54
N GLU A 39 14.36 -19.30 -3.83
CA GLU A 39 15.44 -20.28 -3.92
C GLU A 39 16.36 -20.01 -5.12
N THR A 40 15.78 -19.73 -6.29
CA THR A 40 16.52 -19.65 -7.55
C THR A 40 17.15 -18.29 -7.82
N GLU A 41 16.41 -17.19 -7.59
CA GLU A 41 16.83 -15.85 -8.03
C GLU A 41 17.09 -14.87 -6.88
N TYR A 42 16.37 -15.00 -5.76
CA TYR A 42 16.47 -14.07 -4.64
C TYR A 42 16.88 -14.72 -3.31
N PRO A 43 17.91 -15.59 -3.25
CA PRO A 43 18.28 -16.31 -2.02
C PRO A 43 18.71 -15.34 -0.90
N ARG A 44 19.21 -14.15 -1.28
CA ARG A 44 19.57 -13.07 -0.34
C ARG A 44 18.40 -12.58 0.51
N PHE A 45 17.15 -12.74 0.06
CA PHE A 45 15.97 -12.28 0.80
C PHE A 45 15.79 -13.05 2.11
N ARG A 46 16.27 -14.30 2.16
CA ARG A 46 16.23 -15.15 3.36
C ARG A 46 17.12 -14.65 4.51
N LYS A 47 18.13 -13.83 4.22
CA LYS A 47 18.99 -13.28 5.28
C LYS A 47 18.24 -12.35 6.24
N ASN A 48 17.18 -11.69 5.76
CA ASN A 48 16.35 -10.82 6.57
C ASN A 48 14.92 -10.72 5.98
N PRO A 49 14.08 -11.76 6.14
CA PRO A 49 12.75 -11.81 5.55
C PRO A 49 11.89 -10.62 5.93
N ASP A 50 12.02 -10.12 7.17
CA ASP A 50 11.25 -8.97 7.65
C ASP A 50 11.54 -7.69 6.88
N LYS A 51 12.83 -7.43 6.65
CA LYS A 51 13.27 -6.28 5.86
C LYS A 51 12.73 -6.37 4.43
N TYR A 52 12.85 -7.53 3.79
CA TYR A 52 12.43 -7.69 2.41
C TYR A 52 10.90 -7.76 2.25
N ALA A 53 10.16 -8.12 3.30
CA ALA A 53 8.70 -8.06 3.33
C ALA A 53 8.12 -6.68 3.71
N SER A 54 8.98 -5.72 4.01
CA SER A 54 8.58 -4.37 4.43
C SER A 54 8.54 -3.39 3.25
N ALA A 55 7.66 -2.39 3.35
CA ALA A 55 7.62 -1.26 2.43
C ALA A 55 7.55 0.08 3.17
N PHE A 56 8.27 1.08 2.66
CA PHE A 56 8.30 2.43 3.20
C PHE A 56 8.09 3.46 2.11
N GLY A 57 7.42 4.55 2.46
CA GLY A 57 7.18 5.62 1.51
C GLY A 57 6.61 6.87 2.14
N ALA A 58 6.34 7.84 1.27
CA ALA A 58 5.74 9.12 1.61
C ALA A 58 4.45 9.32 0.81
N PHE A 59 3.58 10.20 1.28
CA PHE A 59 2.34 10.52 0.58
C PHE A 59 1.90 11.96 0.82
N ALA A 60 1.23 12.53 -0.17
CA ALA A 60 0.36 13.69 -0.02
C ALA A 60 -1.08 13.20 0.18
N SER A 61 -1.87 13.97 0.93
CA SER A 61 -3.26 13.66 1.24
C SER A 61 -4.15 14.87 1.00
N ALA A 62 -5.31 14.63 0.40
CA ALA A 62 -6.44 15.54 0.36
C ALA A 62 -7.63 14.87 1.05
N GLU A 63 -8.29 15.59 1.96
CA GLU A 63 -9.40 15.07 2.76
C GLU A 63 -10.54 16.08 2.79
N ILE A 64 -11.73 15.65 2.38
CA ILE A 64 -12.97 16.44 2.46
C ILE A 64 -13.70 16.05 3.74
N LEU A 65 -13.80 16.98 4.68
CA LEU A 65 -14.39 16.82 6.01
C LEU A 65 -15.89 17.15 5.97
N MET A 66 -16.71 16.18 6.38
CA MET A 66 -18.17 16.29 6.51
C MET A 66 -18.59 15.90 7.93
N ASN A 67 -18.06 16.63 8.91
CA ASN A 67 -18.25 16.38 10.34
C ASN A 67 -17.74 15.00 10.80
N HIS A 68 -18.62 14.00 10.95
CA HIS A 68 -18.23 12.66 11.39
C HIS A 68 -17.67 11.80 10.27
N ILE A 69 -17.92 12.16 9.01
CA ILE A 69 -17.44 11.39 7.87
C ILE A 69 -16.49 12.27 7.07
N SER A 70 -15.45 11.70 6.50
CA SER A 70 -14.63 12.36 5.49
C SER A 70 -14.30 11.43 4.35
N ILE A 71 -14.05 12.02 3.19
CA ILE A 71 -13.50 11.33 2.02
C ILE A 71 -12.00 11.66 1.98
N ILE A 72 -11.15 10.63 1.91
CA ILE A 72 -9.70 10.78 1.89
C ILE A 72 -9.13 10.23 0.59
N ALA A 73 -8.27 11.01 -0.04
CA ALA A 73 -7.47 10.63 -1.18
C ALA A 73 -5.98 10.84 -0.85
N ASN A 74 -5.17 9.80 -1.00
CA ASN A 74 -3.72 9.91 -0.88
C ASN A 74 -3.05 9.55 -2.19
N LEU A 75 -2.01 10.29 -2.54
CA LEU A 75 -1.08 9.98 -3.61
C LEU A 75 0.31 9.90 -3.00
N GLY A 76 0.98 8.77 -3.16
CA GLY A 76 2.24 8.51 -2.49
C GLY A 76 3.28 7.84 -3.36
N VAL A 77 4.50 7.89 -2.86
CA VAL A 77 5.69 7.30 -3.48
C VAL A 77 6.28 6.23 -2.55
N ASN A 78 6.51 5.03 -3.08
CA ASN A 78 7.22 3.96 -2.39
C ASN A 78 8.73 4.22 -2.52
N VAL A 79 9.41 4.54 -1.43
CA VAL A 79 10.88 4.70 -1.43
C VAL A 79 11.57 3.33 -1.31
N TYR A 80 10.91 2.38 -0.65
CA TYR A 80 11.42 1.03 -0.44
C TYR A 80 10.28 0.02 -0.56
N LYS A 81 10.35 -0.90 -1.54
CA LYS A 81 9.42 -2.02 -1.73
C LYS A 81 10.12 -3.16 -2.50
N PRO A 82 11.09 -3.86 -1.88
CA PRO A 82 11.99 -4.78 -2.59
C PRO A 82 11.31 -6.06 -3.08
N PHE A 83 10.27 -6.55 -2.38
CA PHE A 83 9.57 -7.77 -2.77
C PHE A 83 8.69 -7.61 -4.03
N TYR A 84 8.41 -6.38 -4.46
CA TYR A 84 7.54 -6.12 -5.60
C TYR A 84 8.05 -6.76 -6.91
N GLU A 85 9.38 -6.90 -7.05
CA GLU A 85 10.01 -7.63 -8.16
C GLU A 85 9.59 -9.10 -8.18
N VAL A 86 9.61 -9.75 -7.01
CA VAL A 86 9.22 -11.15 -6.86
C VAL A 86 7.73 -11.31 -7.11
N GLU A 87 6.89 -10.48 -6.48
CA GLU A 87 5.43 -10.51 -6.64
C GLU A 87 5.00 -10.41 -8.11
N ARG A 88 5.57 -9.48 -8.88
CA ARG A 88 5.24 -9.36 -10.30
C ARG A 88 5.67 -10.59 -11.09
N LYS A 89 6.87 -11.12 -10.82
CA LYS A 89 7.33 -12.35 -11.45
C LYS A 89 6.38 -13.49 -11.15
N VAL A 90 5.99 -13.71 -9.89
CA VAL A 90 4.99 -14.72 -9.49
C VAL A 90 3.69 -14.57 -10.27
N GLY A 91 3.15 -13.34 -10.38
CA GLY A 91 1.91 -13.09 -11.12
C GLY A 91 2.00 -13.31 -12.64
N ALA A 92 3.21 -13.37 -13.19
CA ALA A 92 3.46 -13.60 -14.60
C ALA A 92 3.78 -15.08 -14.94
N TYR A 93 3.95 -15.93 -13.91
CA TYR A 93 3.93 -17.38 -14.07
C TYR A 93 2.47 -17.84 -14.12
N TYR A 94 2.08 -18.48 -15.23
CA TYR A 94 0.84 -19.23 -15.29
C TYR A 94 1.12 -20.66 -15.75
N GLU A 95 0.40 -21.59 -15.13
CA GLU A 95 0.49 -23.01 -15.42
C GLU A 95 -0.76 -23.43 -16.18
N TYR A 96 -0.60 -24.10 -17.31
CA TYR A 96 -1.69 -24.78 -17.98
C TYR A 96 -1.30 -26.21 -18.32
N TYR A 97 -2.31 -27.08 -18.41
CA TYR A 97 -2.13 -28.45 -18.85
C TYR A 97 -2.44 -28.53 -20.34
N THR A 98 -1.54 -29.14 -21.12
CA THR A 98 -1.86 -29.46 -22.52
C THR A 98 -2.97 -30.51 -22.58
N PRO A 99 -3.67 -30.66 -23.72
CA PRO A 99 -4.63 -31.75 -23.92
C PRO A 99 -4.03 -33.14 -23.65
N GLU A 100 -2.71 -33.31 -23.73
CA GLU A 100 -2.00 -34.56 -23.39
C GLU A 100 -1.65 -34.69 -21.89
N GLY A 101 -2.13 -33.80 -21.03
CA GLY A 101 -1.89 -33.82 -19.59
C GLY A 101 -0.48 -33.35 -19.17
N LYS A 102 0.31 -32.77 -20.08
CA LYS A 102 1.62 -32.21 -19.73
C LYS A 102 1.47 -30.83 -19.11
N LYS A 103 2.08 -30.63 -17.95
CA LYS A 103 2.17 -29.33 -17.29
C LYS A 103 3.15 -28.44 -18.04
N VAL A 104 2.65 -27.35 -18.62
CA VAL A 104 3.47 -26.31 -19.25
C VAL A 104 3.49 -25.10 -18.34
N VAL A 105 4.69 -24.73 -17.90
CA VAL A 105 4.94 -23.51 -17.14
C VAL A 105 5.36 -22.44 -18.13
N VAL A 106 4.50 -21.44 -18.34
CA VAL A 106 4.86 -20.27 -19.14
C VAL A 106 5.25 -19.16 -18.19
N SER A 107 6.48 -18.70 -18.36
CA SER A 107 6.99 -17.48 -17.77
C SER A 107 6.93 -16.41 -18.84
N ASP A 108 5.83 -15.68 -18.91
CA ASP A 108 5.84 -14.44 -19.67
C ASP A 108 6.57 -13.43 -18.78
N TYR A 109 7.87 -13.27 -18.96
CA TYR A 109 8.61 -12.17 -18.33
C TYR A 109 8.12 -10.87 -18.95
N GLY A 110 6.87 -10.48 -18.67
CA GLY A 110 6.25 -9.30 -19.24
C GLY A 110 7.21 -8.14 -18.99
N ASP A 111 7.73 -7.60 -20.08
CA ASP A 111 8.90 -6.72 -20.10
C ASP A 111 8.87 -5.76 -18.89
N LEU A 112 10.00 -5.66 -18.21
CA LEU A 112 10.24 -4.71 -17.12
C LEU A 112 10.35 -3.27 -17.68
N ASP A 113 9.46 -2.91 -18.60
CA ASP A 113 9.35 -1.61 -19.25
C ASP A 113 8.67 -0.57 -18.36
N GLY A 114 8.76 0.71 -18.74
CA GLY A 114 8.45 1.89 -17.91
C GLY A 114 7.15 1.89 -17.07
N ASP A 115 6.12 1.13 -17.46
CA ASP A 115 4.90 0.91 -16.67
C ASP A 115 5.18 0.16 -15.33
N TYR A 116 6.18 -0.73 -15.32
CA TYR A 116 6.69 -1.42 -14.13
C TYR A 116 7.23 -0.46 -13.07
N THR A 117 8.09 0.45 -13.50
CA THR A 117 8.74 1.46 -12.64
C THR A 117 7.67 2.35 -12.03
N LEU A 118 6.73 2.82 -12.84
CA LEU A 118 5.66 3.70 -12.36
C LEU A 118 4.77 3.01 -11.32
N LYS A 119 4.36 1.75 -11.55
CA LYS A 119 3.56 0.95 -10.61
C LYS A 119 4.30 0.64 -9.32
N LYS A 120 5.62 0.40 -9.36
CA LYS A 120 6.43 0.19 -8.16
C LYS A 120 6.47 1.44 -7.30
N TYR A 121 6.66 2.60 -7.92
CA TYR A 121 6.89 3.85 -7.19
C TYR A 121 5.60 4.56 -6.80
N ILE A 122 4.56 4.57 -7.63
CA ILE A 122 3.34 5.34 -7.36
C ILE A 122 2.28 4.48 -6.68
N SER A 123 1.88 4.92 -5.49
CA SER A 123 0.76 4.38 -4.72
C SER A 123 -0.37 5.41 -4.65
N SER A 124 -1.61 4.96 -4.72
CA SER A 124 -2.77 5.79 -4.47
C SER A 124 -3.72 5.10 -3.49
N ARG A 125 -4.50 5.89 -2.78
CA ARG A 125 -5.49 5.41 -1.83
C ARG A 125 -6.71 6.30 -1.87
N LEU A 126 -7.89 5.69 -1.87
CA LEU A 126 -9.15 6.40 -1.76
C LEU A 126 -10.02 5.71 -0.73
N GLY A 127 -10.71 6.47 0.12
CA GLY A 127 -11.68 5.87 1.01
C GLY A 127 -12.37 6.85 1.93
N LEU A 128 -12.97 6.28 2.97
CA LEU A 128 -13.76 7.00 3.95
C LEU A 128 -13.12 6.91 5.32
N ARG A 129 -13.24 7.99 6.09
CA ARG A 129 -12.86 8.02 7.50
C ARG A 129 -14.03 8.50 8.34
N PHE A 130 -14.27 7.79 9.42
CA PHE A 130 -15.26 8.12 10.44
C PHE A 130 -14.57 8.66 11.69
N TYR A 131 -14.96 9.85 12.13
CA TYR A 131 -14.47 10.54 13.33
C TYR A 131 -15.45 10.36 14.49
N ILE A 132 -14.96 10.00 15.67
CA ILE A 132 -15.81 9.77 16.85
C ILE A 132 -16.43 11.08 17.36
N LEU A 133 -15.64 12.15 17.48
CA LEU A 133 -16.07 13.39 18.14
C LEU A 133 -16.59 14.48 17.18
N GLY A 134 -16.65 14.20 15.88
CA GLY A 134 -16.95 15.18 14.82
C GLY A 134 -15.80 16.17 14.56
N THR A 135 -15.82 16.84 13.41
CA THR A 135 -14.72 17.71 12.94
C THR A 135 -15.06 19.20 12.88
N LYS A 136 -16.34 19.58 13.08
CA LYS A 136 -16.77 21.00 13.02
C LYS A 136 -16.36 21.82 14.24
N ALA A 137 -16.42 21.25 15.44
CA ALA A 137 -15.90 21.89 16.63
C ALA A 137 -14.38 21.62 16.65
N HIS A 138 -13.54 22.65 16.61
CA HIS A 138 -12.07 22.58 16.63
C HIS A 138 -11.54 21.90 17.90
N LYS A 139 -11.74 20.59 18.02
CA LYS A 139 -11.36 19.79 19.16
C LYS A 139 -9.86 19.52 19.10
N LYS A 140 -9.17 19.69 20.24
CA LYS A 140 -7.71 19.46 20.35
C LYS A 140 -7.31 18.03 19.95
N TRP A 141 -8.20 17.05 20.12
CA TRP A 141 -7.96 15.67 19.74
C TRP A 141 -9.24 15.02 19.19
N ASN A 142 -9.06 13.98 18.37
CA ASN A 142 -10.14 13.11 17.91
C ASN A 142 -9.57 11.72 17.62
N ALA A 143 -10.43 10.71 17.61
CA ALA A 143 -10.12 9.37 17.16
C ALA A 143 -10.93 9.05 15.90
N PHE A 144 -10.38 8.20 15.05
CA PHE A 144 -11.04 7.81 13.81
C PHE A 144 -10.89 6.33 13.50
N ALA A 145 -11.83 5.82 12.71
CA ALA A 145 -11.73 4.57 11.97
C ALA A 145 -11.81 4.89 10.47
N SER A 146 -11.16 4.12 9.59
CA SER A 146 -11.23 4.33 8.15
C SER A 146 -11.28 3.03 7.39
N ALA A 147 -11.91 3.06 6.22
CA ALA A 147 -11.88 2.01 5.22
C ALA A 147 -11.40 2.60 3.91
N THR A 148 -10.37 2.01 3.30
CA THR A 148 -9.75 2.54 2.08
C THR A 148 -9.41 1.44 1.11
N ILE A 149 -9.55 1.75 -0.18
CA ILE A 149 -9.06 0.94 -1.28
C ILE A 149 -7.68 1.48 -1.65
N ASN A 150 -6.70 0.60 -1.75
CA ASN A 150 -5.33 0.94 -2.14
C ASN A 150 -5.08 0.47 -3.56
N ALA A 151 -4.35 1.26 -4.33
CA ALA A 151 -3.94 0.94 -5.69
C ALA A 151 -2.48 1.34 -5.93
N ASN A 152 -1.82 0.69 -6.88
CA ASN A 152 -0.49 1.07 -7.38
C ASN A 152 -0.63 1.45 -8.86
N ALA A 153 -0.30 2.70 -9.20
CA ALA A 153 -0.58 3.35 -10.49
C ALA A 153 -1.94 2.99 -11.14
N GLY A 154 -3.01 2.99 -10.33
CA GLY A 154 -4.39 2.74 -10.78
C GLY A 154 -4.85 1.28 -10.74
N GLN A 155 -3.96 0.31 -10.55
CA GLN A 155 -4.34 -1.09 -10.34
C GLN A 155 -4.65 -1.33 -8.86
N ALA A 156 -5.88 -1.79 -8.56
CA ALA A 156 -6.30 -2.12 -7.20
C ALA A 156 -5.43 -3.24 -6.61
N ASP A 157 -5.04 -3.06 -5.34
CA ASP A 157 -4.10 -3.92 -4.62
C ASP A 157 -4.83 -4.57 -3.43
N PHE A 158 -5.20 -3.78 -2.41
CA PHE A 158 -5.89 -4.30 -1.22
C PHE A 158 -6.79 -3.27 -0.56
N ASN A 159 -7.75 -3.78 0.23
CA ASN A 159 -8.55 -2.97 1.14
C ASN A 159 -7.85 -2.85 2.50
N GLU A 160 -7.87 -1.65 3.08
CA GLU A 160 -7.29 -1.38 4.39
C GLU A 160 -8.34 -0.81 5.33
N PHE A 161 -8.45 -1.42 6.50
CA PHE A 161 -9.10 -0.84 7.66
C PHE A 161 -8.04 -0.23 8.58
N SER A 162 -8.27 0.99 9.06
CA SER A 162 -7.34 1.66 9.96
C SER A 162 -8.06 2.34 11.11
N ILE A 163 -7.36 2.46 12.24
CA ILE A 163 -7.76 3.28 13.37
C ILE A 163 -6.63 4.25 13.68
N GLY A 164 -6.96 5.42 14.23
CA GLY A 164 -5.94 6.40 14.56
C GLY A 164 -6.43 7.53 15.45
N ILE A 165 -5.46 8.31 15.92
CA ILE A 165 -5.66 9.48 16.74
C ILE A 165 -5.14 10.70 15.97
N ILE A 166 -5.90 11.79 15.99
CA ILE A 166 -5.49 13.07 15.46
C ILE A 166 -5.41 14.09 16.59
N ARG A 167 -4.40 14.96 16.51
CA ARG A 167 -4.24 16.11 17.40
C ARG A 167 -4.20 17.38 16.55
N ASN A 168 -5.05 18.33 16.91
CA ASN A 168 -5.07 19.67 16.31
C ASN A 168 -4.27 20.61 17.21
N PHE A 169 -3.32 21.34 16.63
CA PHE A 169 -2.41 22.23 17.36
C PHE A 169 -2.80 23.72 17.24
N LEU A 170 -3.64 24.07 16.26
CA LEU A 170 -4.17 25.40 15.97
C LEU A 170 -5.60 25.26 15.42
#